data_AF-A0A8C4NNW0-F1
#
_entry.id   AF-A0A8C4NNW0-F1
#
_cell.length_a   1.000
_cell.length_b   1.000
_cell.length_c   1.000
_cell.angle_alpha   90.00
_cell.angle_beta   90.00
_cell.angle_gamma   90.00
#
_symmetry.space_group_name_H-M   'P 1'
#
loop_
_entity.id
_entity.type
_entity.pdbx_description
1 polymer ?
#
loop_
_entity_poly.entity_id
_entity_poly.type
_entity_poly.pdbx_seq_one_letter_code
_entity_poly.pdbx_strand_id
1 'polypeptide(L)'
;STVIHLKDYDPEDGLLEEARNGSLCAFVLPTYTEGNPPDAAAWFCKWLSEAANDFRYGKTHLSGLRYIVLGLGNSFYEEHYNKVARNVDKWLWHLGARGLMPRGETDKNSSQSRHGSAEADFAAWLQQVRRRLGQLISSKDIKVVDPEEHSHCCANKLSKGQGRRKAQKESSGHGSNLRSEEGSYEYETTSEEDEGDTDGDLESLVDVEDLGIVMKDMPNSKVSLVTECRCKLSPICVFHLKMLRQDSSYAKSEPTCHSLPPTPHRNLEPVTQLYVSVDASSERSLKRIDRPLFKDFWSRFLGSLQALSEKGQRTVYRLTLVKAWNVDEIQAYAELVTLGQPDFIEVKGVTYCGEGGANSLTMANVPWHEEVVSFVTHLADLLPNYEIACEHAHSNCLLLAHTRFKRDGVWWTWIDYDRFHTLYQEHESTGGLRTFSAEDYAAPTPVWALFGSSGQGFDPVETRHLRRGKPKDISGC
;
A
#
# COMPACT_ATOMS: atom_id res chain seq x y z
N SER A 1 16.26 3.42 -30.26
CA SER A 1 16.43 2.98 -28.87
C SER A 1 16.92 4.16 -28.06
N THR A 2 16.41 4.31 -26.85
CA THR A 2 16.88 5.33 -25.89
C THR A 2 17.91 4.69 -24.98
N VAL A 3 18.93 5.45 -24.55
CA VAL A 3 19.84 5.06 -23.47
C VAL A 3 19.53 6.00 -22.32
N ILE A 4 19.16 5.44 -21.17
CA ILE A 4 18.81 6.18 -19.95
C ILE A 4 19.72 5.68 -18.84
N HIS A 5 20.22 6.61 -18.03
CA HIS A 5 21.04 6.32 -16.87
C HIS A 5 20.13 6.19 -15.64
N LEU A 6 20.31 5.13 -14.83
CA LEU A 6 19.31 4.73 -13.82
C LEU A 6 19.09 5.74 -12.68
N LYS A 7 20.02 6.68 -12.48
CA LYS A 7 19.85 7.81 -11.54
C LYS A 7 18.73 8.76 -11.98
N ASP A 8 18.51 8.83 -13.28
CA ASP A 8 17.66 9.79 -13.98
C ASP A 8 16.38 9.11 -14.51
N TYR A 9 16.05 7.93 -13.98
CA TYR A 9 14.91 7.08 -14.35
C TYR A 9 14.08 6.75 -13.10
N ASP A 10 12.81 7.16 -13.08
CA ASP A 10 11.87 6.72 -12.05
C ASP A 10 11.43 5.27 -12.35
N PRO A 11 11.76 4.28 -11.49
CA PRO A 11 11.43 2.88 -11.74
C PRO A 11 9.92 2.61 -11.62
N GLU A 12 9.22 3.32 -10.73
CA GLU A 12 7.79 3.12 -10.47
C GLU A 12 6.97 3.57 -11.67
N ASP A 13 7.24 4.81 -12.08
CA ASP A 13 6.52 5.46 -13.16
C ASP A 13 6.94 4.93 -14.54
N GLY A 14 8.23 4.62 -14.70
CA GLY A 14 8.84 4.18 -15.95
C GLY A 14 8.61 2.71 -16.29
N LEU A 15 8.82 1.78 -15.36
CA LEU A 15 8.68 0.34 -15.67
C LEU A 15 7.22 -0.02 -15.98
N LEU A 16 6.26 0.65 -15.33
CA LEU A 16 4.83 0.45 -15.59
C LEU A 16 4.41 1.00 -16.96
N GLU A 17 5.01 2.09 -17.44
CA GLU A 17 4.77 2.60 -18.79
C GLU A 17 5.44 1.73 -19.87
N GLU A 18 6.67 1.29 -19.65
CA GLU A 18 7.35 0.34 -20.55
C GLU A 18 6.62 -1.02 -20.58
N ALA A 19 6.00 -1.44 -19.47
CA ALA A 19 5.11 -2.60 -19.44
C ALA A 19 3.83 -2.38 -20.28
N ARG A 20 3.16 -1.23 -20.13
CA ARG A 20 1.94 -0.87 -20.89
C ARG A 20 2.21 -0.75 -22.39
N ASN A 21 3.35 -0.18 -22.77
CA ASN A 21 3.81 -0.07 -24.15
C ASN A 21 4.25 -1.42 -24.74
N GLY A 22 4.38 -2.46 -23.91
CA GLY A 22 4.90 -3.76 -24.32
C GLY A 22 6.34 -3.66 -24.82
N SER A 23 7.17 -2.85 -24.17
CA SER A 23 8.54 -2.53 -24.57
C SER A 23 9.53 -3.68 -24.38
N LEU A 24 10.78 -3.44 -24.79
CA LEU A 24 11.94 -4.24 -24.43
C LEU A 24 12.99 -3.35 -23.74
N CYS A 25 13.19 -3.55 -22.44
CA CYS A 25 14.24 -2.88 -21.68
C CYS A 25 15.51 -3.75 -21.63
N ALA A 26 16.68 -3.11 -21.61
CA ALA A 26 17.97 -3.79 -21.52
C ALA A 26 18.76 -3.19 -20.35
N PHE A 27 18.95 -3.98 -19.29
CA PHE A 27 19.62 -3.54 -18.07
C PHE A 27 21.09 -3.99 -18.11
N VAL A 28 22.01 -3.05 -17.97
CA VAL A 28 23.46 -3.32 -17.88
C VAL A 28 23.92 -2.83 -16.51
N LEU A 29 24.24 -3.77 -15.62
CA LEU A 29 24.35 -3.54 -14.17
C LEU A 29 25.69 -4.03 -13.63
N PRO A 30 26.62 -3.14 -13.27
CA PRO A 30 27.80 -3.54 -12.52
C PRO A 30 27.45 -3.87 -11.06
N THR A 31 28.22 -4.77 -10.47
CA THR A 31 28.24 -4.98 -9.01
C THR A 31 29.48 -4.29 -8.42
N TYR A 32 29.30 -3.59 -7.31
CA TYR A 32 30.31 -2.77 -6.61
C TYR A 32 30.62 -3.42 -5.23
N THR A 33 31.14 -2.65 -4.27
CA THR A 33 31.50 -3.07 -2.90
C THR A 33 30.36 -3.78 -2.18
N GLU A 34 30.68 -4.84 -1.45
CA GLU A 34 29.76 -5.68 -0.65
C GLU A 34 28.53 -6.15 -1.43
N GLY A 35 28.70 -6.36 -2.75
CA GLY A 35 27.66 -6.86 -3.64
C GLY A 35 26.59 -5.83 -4.01
N ASN A 36 26.77 -4.57 -3.62
CA ASN A 36 25.81 -3.49 -3.84
C ASN A 36 25.82 -2.94 -5.28
N PRO A 37 24.74 -2.29 -5.72
CA PRO A 37 24.75 -1.43 -6.90
C PRO A 37 25.61 -0.17 -6.66
N PRO A 38 26.10 0.50 -7.72
CA PRO A 38 26.58 1.87 -7.59
C PRO A 38 25.44 2.80 -7.16
N ASP A 39 25.77 3.93 -6.54
CA ASP A 39 24.81 4.98 -6.10
C ASP A 39 23.82 5.35 -7.21
N ALA A 40 24.32 5.43 -8.45
CA ALA A 40 23.57 5.72 -9.68
C ALA A 40 22.47 4.69 -10.04
N ALA A 41 22.44 3.53 -9.39
CA ALA A 41 21.40 2.51 -9.54
C ALA A 41 20.82 2.05 -8.18
N ALA A 42 21.26 2.63 -7.06
CA ALA A 42 20.84 2.23 -5.72
C ALA A 42 19.32 2.41 -5.50
N TRP A 43 18.76 3.56 -5.90
CA TRP A 43 17.30 3.79 -5.83
C TRP A 43 16.52 2.78 -6.68
N PHE A 44 16.94 2.55 -7.93
CA PHE A 44 16.30 1.58 -8.83
C PHE A 44 16.28 0.18 -8.22
N CYS A 45 17.41 -0.28 -7.68
CA CYS A 45 17.52 -1.62 -7.07
C CYS A 45 16.72 -1.72 -5.77
N LYS A 46 16.72 -0.67 -4.93
CA LYS A 46 15.94 -0.61 -3.69
C LYS A 46 14.44 -0.68 -3.98
N TRP A 47 13.92 0.20 -4.83
CA TRP A 47 12.50 0.20 -5.22
C TRP A 47 12.08 -1.15 -5.81
N LEU A 48 12.89 -1.71 -6.72
CA LEU A 48 12.56 -2.97 -7.38
C LEU A 48 12.58 -4.17 -6.41
N SER A 49 13.45 -4.12 -5.39
CA SER A 49 13.44 -5.09 -4.29
C SER A 49 12.19 -4.94 -3.42
N GLU A 50 11.84 -3.72 -3.03
CA GLU A 50 10.66 -3.45 -2.20
C GLU A 50 9.37 -3.88 -2.93
N ALA A 51 9.15 -3.41 -4.16
CA ALA A 51 7.99 -3.77 -4.99
C ALA A 51 7.89 -5.28 -5.26
N ALA A 52 9.01 -6.01 -5.39
CA ALA A 52 8.98 -7.46 -5.63
C ALA A 52 8.67 -8.30 -4.37
N ASN A 53 8.70 -7.72 -3.17
CA ASN A 53 8.37 -8.38 -1.90
C ASN A 53 7.10 -7.83 -1.23
N ASP A 54 6.66 -6.63 -1.60
CA ASP A 54 5.44 -5.99 -1.10
C ASP A 54 4.16 -6.70 -1.62
N PHE A 55 3.30 -7.12 -0.69
CA PHE A 55 2.05 -7.83 -0.99
C PHE A 55 1.02 -7.01 -1.78
N ARG A 56 1.16 -5.68 -1.81
CA ARG A 56 0.33 -4.74 -2.57
C ARG A 56 0.62 -4.85 -4.09
N TYR A 57 1.82 -5.30 -4.46
CA TYR A 57 2.21 -5.49 -5.85
C TYR A 57 1.85 -6.90 -6.35
N GLY A 58 0.88 -6.98 -7.25
CA GLY A 58 0.49 -8.25 -7.86
C GLY A 58 1.59 -8.84 -8.75
N LYS A 59 1.70 -10.18 -8.80
CA LYS A 59 2.66 -10.96 -9.62
C LYS A 59 2.55 -10.79 -11.16
N THR A 60 1.77 -9.81 -11.60
CA THR A 60 1.57 -9.43 -13.01
C THR A 60 1.78 -7.92 -13.22
N HIS A 61 2.29 -7.19 -12.22
CA HIS A 61 2.46 -5.72 -12.28
C HIS A 61 3.25 -5.26 -13.51
N LEU A 62 4.27 -6.02 -13.91
CA LEU A 62 5.09 -5.77 -15.10
C LEU A 62 4.85 -6.77 -16.24
N SER A 63 3.69 -7.45 -16.31
CA SER A 63 3.48 -8.58 -17.23
C SER A 63 3.55 -8.26 -18.73
N GLY A 64 3.43 -6.99 -19.13
CA GLY A 64 3.66 -6.55 -20.51
C GLY A 64 5.14 -6.30 -20.86
N LEU A 65 5.98 -6.06 -19.84
CA LEU A 65 7.39 -5.73 -20.00
C LEU A 65 8.18 -6.96 -20.45
N ARG A 66 9.01 -6.79 -21.48
CA ARG A 66 10.06 -7.76 -21.83
C ARG A 66 11.41 -7.17 -21.48
N TYR A 67 12.35 -8.02 -21.07
CA TYR A 67 13.67 -7.54 -20.68
C TYR A 67 14.81 -8.48 -21.09
N ILE A 68 16.03 -7.93 -21.01
CA ILE A 68 17.30 -8.66 -20.94
C ILE A 68 18.18 -7.99 -19.88
N VAL A 69 18.95 -8.79 -19.14
CA VAL A 69 19.91 -8.29 -18.13
C VAL A 69 21.33 -8.73 -18.52
N LEU A 70 22.30 -7.84 -18.30
CA LEU A 70 23.73 -8.10 -18.34
C LEU A 70 24.36 -7.61 -17.03
N GLY A 71 24.91 -8.52 -16.25
CA GLY A 71 25.79 -8.20 -15.13
C GLY A 71 27.21 -7.92 -15.57
N LEU A 72 27.85 -6.91 -14.96
CA LEU A 72 29.28 -6.65 -15.08
C LEU A 72 29.96 -6.97 -13.74
N GLY A 73 30.55 -8.17 -13.64
CA GLY A 73 31.09 -8.72 -12.40
C GLY A 73 32.60 -8.91 -12.41
N ASN A 74 33.11 -9.48 -11.30
CA ASN A 74 34.48 -9.90 -11.15
C ASN A 74 34.54 -11.10 -10.20
N SER A 75 34.92 -12.30 -10.67
CA SER A 75 34.89 -13.53 -9.87
C SER A 75 35.91 -13.56 -8.74
N PHE A 76 36.85 -12.60 -8.66
CA PHE A 76 37.65 -12.40 -7.45
C PHE A 76 36.81 -12.05 -6.20
N TYR A 77 35.53 -11.72 -6.36
CA TYR A 77 34.56 -11.51 -5.27
C TYR A 77 33.45 -12.56 -5.39
N GLU A 78 33.77 -13.83 -5.11
CA GLU A 78 32.93 -14.99 -5.41
C GLU A 78 31.49 -14.88 -4.85
N GLU A 79 31.37 -14.57 -3.55
CA GLU A 79 30.11 -14.36 -2.80
C GLU A 79 29.21 -13.26 -3.39
N HIS A 80 29.77 -12.38 -4.21
CA HIS A 80 29.10 -11.19 -4.73
C HIS A 80 29.11 -11.13 -6.26
N TYR A 81 29.58 -12.18 -6.94
CA TYR A 81 29.74 -12.21 -8.38
C TYR A 81 28.40 -11.99 -9.09
N ASN A 82 28.24 -10.81 -9.69
CA ASN A 82 27.02 -10.33 -10.36
C ASN A 82 25.76 -10.27 -9.45
N LYS A 83 25.90 -10.14 -8.12
CA LYS A 83 24.79 -10.12 -7.12
C LYS A 83 23.67 -9.12 -7.51
N VAL A 84 24.02 -7.91 -7.95
CA VAL A 84 23.05 -6.88 -8.42
C VAL A 84 22.23 -7.36 -9.61
N ALA A 85 22.89 -7.88 -10.64
CA ALA A 85 22.23 -8.32 -11.87
C ALA A 85 21.39 -9.58 -11.66
N ARG A 86 21.83 -10.49 -10.78
CA ARG A 86 21.08 -11.67 -10.33
C ARG A 86 19.78 -11.26 -9.63
N ASN A 87 19.86 -10.28 -8.74
CA ASN A 87 18.71 -9.78 -7.99
C ASN A 87 17.70 -9.05 -8.89
N VAL A 88 18.13 -8.15 -9.77
CA VAL A 88 17.23 -7.44 -10.69
C VAL A 88 16.51 -8.41 -11.65
N ASP A 89 17.20 -9.42 -12.17
CA ASP A 89 16.63 -10.49 -13.01
C ASP A 89 15.54 -11.28 -12.24
N LYS A 90 15.81 -11.65 -10.99
CA LYS A 90 14.84 -12.29 -10.06
C LYS A 90 13.62 -11.41 -9.76
N TRP A 91 13.83 -10.15 -9.38
CA TRP A 91 12.75 -9.23 -9.00
C TRP A 91 11.84 -8.86 -10.18
N LEU A 92 12.41 -8.60 -11.37
CA LEU A 92 11.63 -8.40 -12.61
C LEU A 92 10.76 -9.63 -12.92
N TRP A 93 11.28 -10.84 -12.72
CA TRP A 93 10.50 -12.07 -12.89
C TRP A 93 9.38 -12.23 -11.86
N HIS A 94 9.62 -11.91 -10.57
CA HIS A 94 8.58 -11.96 -9.53
C HIS A 94 7.41 -10.99 -9.80
N LEU A 95 7.69 -9.82 -10.37
CA LEU A 95 6.69 -8.84 -10.82
C LEU A 95 6.01 -9.22 -12.16
N GLY A 96 6.36 -10.37 -12.73
CA GLY A 96 5.74 -10.96 -13.93
C GLY A 96 6.35 -10.53 -15.26
N ALA A 97 7.43 -9.74 -15.27
CA ALA A 97 8.08 -9.33 -16.52
C ALA A 97 8.77 -10.52 -17.21
N ARG A 98 8.86 -10.48 -18.54
CA ARG A 98 9.32 -11.62 -19.35
C ARG A 98 10.72 -11.43 -19.94
N GLY A 99 11.70 -12.13 -19.37
CA GLY A 99 13.03 -12.26 -19.97
C GLY A 99 12.98 -12.88 -21.38
N LEU A 100 13.74 -12.32 -22.34
CA LEU A 100 13.81 -12.84 -23.72
C LEU A 100 14.81 -14.01 -23.89
N MET A 101 15.81 -14.05 -23.01
CA MET A 101 16.92 -14.99 -22.95
C MET A 101 17.52 -14.94 -21.53
N PRO A 102 18.34 -15.93 -21.12
CA PRO A 102 19.04 -15.87 -19.83
C PRO A 102 19.89 -14.61 -19.67
N ARG A 103 20.00 -14.15 -18.42
CA ARG A 103 20.92 -13.11 -17.97
C ARG A 103 22.35 -13.36 -18.47
N GLY A 104 22.98 -12.32 -18.99
CA GLY A 104 24.42 -12.31 -19.25
C GLY A 104 25.19 -11.99 -17.96
N GLU A 105 26.35 -12.61 -17.79
CA GLU A 105 27.29 -12.30 -16.72
C GLU A 105 28.67 -12.16 -17.38
N THR A 106 29.31 -11.00 -17.27
CA THR A 106 30.71 -10.81 -17.70
C THR A 106 31.65 -10.93 -16.50
N ASP A 107 32.90 -11.27 -16.78
CA ASP A 107 33.93 -11.36 -15.74
C ASP A 107 35.16 -10.49 -16.05
N LYS A 108 35.49 -9.55 -15.15
CA LYS A 108 36.76 -8.82 -15.18
C LYS A 108 37.97 -9.68 -14.83
N ASN A 109 37.77 -10.84 -14.19
CA ASN A 109 38.82 -11.84 -14.03
C ASN A 109 39.01 -12.62 -15.34
N SER A 110 39.95 -12.19 -16.18
CA SER A 110 40.28 -12.85 -17.45
C SER A 110 40.62 -14.34 -17.35
N SER A 111 40.98 -14.86 -16.16
CA SER A 111 41.25 -16.29 -15.96
C SER A 111 39.99 -17.15 -15.79
N GLN A 112 38.85 -16.55 -15.46
CA GLN A 112 37.55 -17.21 -15.25
C GLN A 112 36.47 -16.75 -16.24
N SER A 113 36.70 -15.63 -16.94
CA SER A 113 35.89 -15.16 -18.06
C SER A 113 35.71 -16.26 -19.12
N ARG A 114 34.45 -16.50 -19.51
CA ARG A 114 34.07 -17.60 -20.42
C ARG A 114 34.62 -17.42 -21.83
N HIS A 115 34.98 -16.18 -22.20
CA HIS A 115 35.55 -15.83 -23.50
C HIS A 115 36.92 -15.11 -23.36
N GLY A 116 37.53 -15.13 -22.16
CA GLY A 116 38.87 -14.60 -21.87
C GLY A 116 38.94 -13.12 -21.48
N SER A 117 37.88 -12.33 -21.66
CA SER A 117 37.74 -11.00 -21.07
C SER A 117 36.28 -10.56 -20.96
N ALA A 118 36.00 -9.56 -20.11
CA ALA A 118 34.67 -8.99 -19.95
C ALA A 118 34.11 -8.41 -21.27
N GLU A 119 34.96 -7.87 -22.14
CA GLU A 119 34.60 -7.37 -23.46
C GLU A 119 34.24 -8.51 -24.43
N ALA A 120 34.93 -9.65 -24.33
CA ALA A 120 34.64 -10.85 -25.09
C ALA A 120 33.33 -11.52 -24.62
N ASP A 121 33.09 -11.59 -23.30
CA ASP A 121 31.82 -12.02 -22.72
C ASP A 121 30.67 -11.12 -23.18
N PHE A 122 30.87 -9.79 -23.17
CA PHE A 122 29.89 -8.83 -23.69
C PHE A 122 29.63 -9.02 -25.19
N ALA A 123 30.67 -9.20 -26.00
CA ALA A 123 30.51 -9.43 -27.44
C ALA A 123 29.72 -10.71 -27.74
N ALA A 124 30.01 -11.80 -27.01
CA ALA A 124 29.30 -13.06 -27.12
C ALA A 124 27.83 -12.94 -26.66
N TRP A 125 27.55 -12.24 -25.55
CA TRP A 125 26.19 -11.94 -25.11
C TRP A 125 25.43 -11.08 -26.15
N LEU A 126 26.05 -10.03 -26.67
CA LEU A 126 25.47 -9.15 -27.69
C LEU A 126 25.16 -9.90 -29.00
N GLN A 127 26.00 -10.88 -29.39
CA GLN A 127 25.71 -11.77 -30.51
C GLN A 127 24.47 -12.64 -30.26
N GLN A 128 24.31 -13.16 -29.03
CA GLN A 128 23.11 -13.92 -28.63
C GLN A 128 21.85 -13.05 -28.61
N VAL A 129 21.93 -11.82 -28.10
CA VAL A 129 20.85 -10.83 -28.15
C VAL A 129 20.44 -10.55 -29.60
N ARG A 130 21.41 -10.24 -30.48
CA ARG A 130 21.15 -10.01 -31.92
C ARG A 130 20.46 -11.20 -32.58
N ARG A 131 20.94 -12.43 -32.32
CA ARG A 131 20.31 -13.68 -32.80
C ARG A 131 18.87 -13.82 -32.31
N ARG A 132 18.62 -13.55 -31.02
CA ARG A 132 17.30 -13.68 -30.39
C ARG A 132 16.30 -12.64 -30.91
N LEU A 133 16.74 -11.40 -31.12
CA LEU A 133 15.92 -10.34 -31.72
C LEU A 133 15.64 -10.62 -33.21
N GLY A 134 16.63 -11.10 -33.97
CA GLY A 134 16.43 -11.51 -35.36
C GLY A 134 15.39 -12.61 -35.53
N GLN A 135 15.41 -13.63 -34.65
CA GLN A 135 14.35 -14.65 -34.59
C GLN A 135 12.97 -14.04 -34.32
N LEU A 136 12.86 -13.13 -33.34
CA LEU A 136 11.59 -12.51 -32.96
C LEU A 136 11.02 -11.60 -34.05
N ILE A 137 11.87 -10.87 -34.78
CA ILE A 137 11.46 -10.07 -35.95
C ILE A 137 10.97 -11.00 -37.06
N SER A 138 11.81 -11.95 -37.50
CA SER A 138 11.47 -12.90 -38.57
C SER A 138 10.24 -13.75 -38.26
N SER A 139 9.93 -14.02 -36.99
CA SER A 139 8.71 -14.73 -36.57
C SER A 139 7.42 -13.91 -36.70
N LYS A 140 7.50 -12.58 -36.90
CA LYS A 140 6.35 -11.70 -37.13
C LYS A 140 6.06 -11.46 -38.62
N ASP A 141 7.04 -11.64 -39.50
CA ASP A 141 6.96 -11.25 -40.91
C ASP A 141 6.30 -12.29 -41.84
N ILE A 142 5.73 -13.40 -41.32
CA ILE A 142 5.05 -14.41 -42.14
C ILE A 142 3.63 -14.73 -41.63
N LYS A 143 2.66 -13.97 -42.13
CA LYS A 143 1.32 -14.47 -42.53
C LYS A 143 0.79 -13.67 -43.73
N VAL A 144 1.36 -13.92 -44.90
CA VAL A 144 0.59 -13.74 -46.15
C VAL A 144 -0.27 -14.99 -46.31
N VAL A 145 -1.58 -14.81 -46.34
CA VAL A 145 -2.55 -15.83 -46.74
C VAL A 145 -3.28 -15.24 -47.94
N ASP A 146 -3.12 -15.85 -49.12
CA ASP A 146 -3.80 -15.37 -50.33
C ASP A 146 -5.33 -15.50 -50.18
N PRO A 147 -6.10 -14.42 -50.39
CA PRO A 147 -7.52 -14.38 -50.05
C PRO A 147 -8.43 -14.77 -51.23
N GLU A 148 -8.21 -15.92 -51.88
CA GLU A 148 -9.03 -16.32 -53.03
C GLU A 148 -9.32 -17.83 -53.15
N GLU A 149 -10.18 -18.36 -52.27
CA GLU A 149 -11.18 -19.39 -52.66
C GLU A 149 -12.36 -19.46 -51.66
N HIS A 150 -13.33 -18.56 -51.81
CA HIS A 150 -14.63 -18.65 -51.12
C HIS A 150 -15.70 -19.24 -52.05
N SER A 151 -15.96 -20.54 -51.91
CA SER A 151 -17.12 -21.20 -52.53
C SER A 151 -17.86 -22.06 -51.50
N HIS A 152 -19.19 -21.88 -51.45
CA HIS A 152 -20.26 -22.78 -50.98
C HIS A 152 -19.91 -23.97 -50.03
N CYS A 153 -20.64 -24.23 -48.94
CA CYS A 153 -21.97 -23.75 -48.55
C CYS A 153 -22.28 -24.05 -47.06
N CYS A 154 -23.39 -23.51 -46.54
CA CYS A 154 -23.97 -23.92 -45.26
C CYS A 154 -24.63 -25.31 -45.36
N ALA A 155 -24.52 -26.15 -44.31
CA ALA A 155 -25.67 -26.85 -43.70
C ALA A 155 -25.31 -27.80 -42.55
N ASN A 156 -26.27 -27.96 -41.63
CA ASN A 156 -26.31 -28.94 -40.54
C ASN A 156 -26.11 -30.41 -40.99
N LYS A 157 -25.51 -31.24 -40.12
CA LYS A 157 -26.25 -32.32 -39.40
C LYS A 157 -25.43 -33.03 -38.32
N LEU A 158 -26.14 -33.61 -37.35
CA LEU A 158 -25.61 -34.53 -36.34
C LEU A 158 -25.42 -35.93 -36.92
N SER A 159 -24.53 -36.74 -36.34
CA SER A 159 -24.90 -38.11 -35.89
C SER A 159 -23.84 -38.76 -34.99
N LYS A 160 -24.25 -39.84 -34.32
CA LYS A 160 -23.50 -40.66 -33.35
C LYS A 160 -22.65 -41.73 -34.07
N GLY A 161 -21.64 -42.32 -33.42
CA GLY A 161 -21.21 -43.67 -33.83
C GLY A 161 -19.92 -44.22 -33.22
N GLN A 162 -20.07 -45.19 -32.32
CA GLN A 162 -19.02 -46.07 -31.78
C GLN A 162 -18.28 -46.89 -32.87
N GLY A 163 -17.03 -47.30 -32.62
CA GLY A 163 -16.37 -48.37 -33.41
C GLY A 163 -14.92 -48.67 -33.00
N ARG A 164 -14.52 -49.95 -32.89
CA ARG A 164 -13.16 -50.37 -32.45
C ARG A 164 -12.82 -51.82 -32.84
N ARG A 165 -11.88 -52.07 -33.78
CA ARG A 165 -10.95 -53.25 -33.86
C ARG A 165 -10.02 -53.23 -35.10
N LYS A 166 -9.16 -54.25 -35.25
CA LYS A 166 -7.88 -54.27 -36.03
C LYS A 166 -7.85 -55.26 -37.22
N ALA A 167 -7.00 -54.98 -38.21
CA ALA A 167 -6.13 -55.92 -38.97
C ALA A 167 -4.93 -55.10 -39.53
N GLN A 168 -3.66 -55.39 -39.21
CA GLN A 168 -2.71 -56.29 -39.92
C GLN A 168 -2.47 -55.90 -41.40
N LYS A 169 -1.31 -55.30 -41.74
CA LYS A 169 0.03 -55.91 -42.03
C LYS A 169 0.12 -56.32 -43.52
N GLU A 170 1.07 -55.92 -44.37
CA GLU A 170 2.20 -54.94 -44.37
C GLU A 170 2.29 -54.35 -45.81
N SER A 171 3.21 -53.47 -46.25
CA SER A 171 4.47 -52.87 -45.73
C SER A 171 4.63 -51.46 -46.38
N SER A 172 5.74 -50.69 -46.43
CA SER A 172 7.09 -50.63 -45.84
C SER A 172 7.72 -49.27 -46.23
N GLY A 173 8.42 -48.55 -45.35
CA GLY A 173 9.22 -47.37 -45.75
C GLY A 173 9.45 -46.32 -44.65
N HIS A 174 10.67 -45.79 -44.59
CA HIS A 174 11.21 -44.78 -43.66
C HIS A 174 10.26 -43.61 -43.29
N GLY A 175 10.28 -43.21 -42.01
CA GLY A 175 9.72 -41.94 -41.54
C GLY A 175 10.24 -41.55 -40.15
N SER A 176 10.90 -40.40 -40.04
CA SER A 176 11.45 -39.85 -38.80
C SER A 176 10.62 -38.65 -38.31
N ASN A 177 9.85 -38.83 -37.23
CA ASN A 177 9.11 -37.73 -36.61
C ASN A 177 10.05 -36.85 -35.77
N LEU A 178 10.04 -35.55 -36.04
CA LEU A 178 10.47 -34.53 -35.08
C LEU A 178 9.23 -33.91 -34.43
N ARG A 179 9.17 -33.95 -33.10
CA ARG A 179 8.20 -33.15 -32.32
C ARG A 179 8.81 -31.78 -32.03
N SER A 180 7.99 -30.74 -32.11
CA SER A 180 8.28 -29.42 -31.54
C SER A 180 7.92 -29.42 -30.05
N GLU A 181 8.89 -29.11 -29.19
CA GLU A 181 8.65 -28.90 -27.75
C GLU A 181 8.57 -27.41 -27.44
N GLU A 182 7.48 -26.97 -26.82
CA GLU A 182 7.36 -25.62 -26.24
C GLU A 182 7.80 -25.67 -24.78
N GLY A 183 9.07 -25.35 -24.52
CA GLY A 183 9.63 -25.33 -23.17
C GLY A 183 9.24 -24.08 -22.38
N SER A 184 8.41 -24.26 -21.35
CA SER A 184 8.38 -23.37 -20.18
C SER A 184 9.44 -23.82 -19.18
N TYR A 185 10.19 -22.88 -18.60
CA TYR A 185 11.26 -23.17 -17.65
C TYR A 185 10.77 -22.98 -16.22
N GLU A 186 10.98 -24.00 -15.39
CA GLU A 186 10.67 -24.00 -13.96
C GLU A 186 11.91 -23.54 -13.17
N TYR A 187 11.71 -22.89 -12.02
CA TYR A 187 12.78 -22.26 -11.24
C TYR A 187 13.05 -23.09 -9.99
N GLU A 188 14.17 -23.83 -9.97
CA GLU A 188 14.60 -24.52 -8.76
C GLU A 188 15.10 -23.50 -7.72
N THR A 189 14.56 -23.60 -6.50
CA THR A 189 14.90 -22.71 -5.38
C THR A 189 15.93 -23.38 -4.50
N THR A 190 17.20 -23.03 -4.66
CA THR A 190 18.23 -23.31 -3.66
C THR A 190 18.04 -22.37 -2.47
N SER A 191 17.88 -22.92 -1.27
CA SER A 191 17.81 -22.15 -0.03
C SER A 191 19.22 -21.99 0.55
N GLU A 192 19.76 -20.77 0.48
CA GLU A 192 20.95 -20.35 1.21
C GLU A 192 20.51 -19.35 2.28
N GLU A 193 20.91 -19.59 3.52
CA GLU A 193 20.61 -18.75 4.68
C GLU A 193 21.80 -17.79 4.89
N ASP A 194 21.55 -16.48 4.88
CA ASP A 194 22.57 -15.42 4.95
C ASP A 194 22.52 -14.80 6.36
N GLU A 195 23.55 -15.03 7.19
CA GLU A 195 23.64 -14.43 8.53
C GLU A 195 24.13 -12.97 8.44
N GLY A 196 23.48 -12.07 9.17
CA GLY A 196 23.78 -10.63 9.10
C GLY A 196 24.88 -10.16 10.05
N ASP A 197 25.65 -9.16 9.63
CA ASP A 197 26.47 -8.29 10.50
C ASP A 197 26.20 -6.80 10.18
N THR A 198 26.89 -5.88 10.86
CA THR A 198 26.26 -4.67 11.41
C THR A 198 26.83 -3.32 10.98
N ASP A 199 25.94 -2.31 11.04
CA ASP A 199 26.11 -0.84 11.05
C ASP A 199 26.83 -0.12 9.90
N GLY A 200 26.18 0.96 9.44
CA GLY A 200 26.72 1.97 8.53
C GLY A 200 25.67 3.02 8.19
N ASP A 201 25.81 4.25 8.72
CA ASP A 201 24.78 5.30 8.66
C ASP A 201 24.27 5.62 7.24
N LEU A 202 22.97 5.39 7.01
CA LEU A 202 22.26 5.98 5.86
C LEU A 202 20.80 6.30 6.22
N GLU A 203 20.35 7.49 5.81
CA GLU A 203 19.08 8.09 6.22
C GLU A 203 17.86 7.25 5.83
N SER A 204 17.21 6.63 6.82
CA SER A 204 16.27 5.51 6.64
C SER A 204 14.79 5.94 6.59
N LEU A 205 14.06 5.47 5.58
CA LEU A 205 12.64 5.80 5.32
C LEU A 205 11.67 4.82 6.00
N VAL A 206 10.63 5.35 6.65
CA VAL A 206 9.59 4.62 7.40
C VAL A 206 8.56 3.95 6.47
N ASP A 207 7.89 2.91 6.98
CA ASP A 207 6.54 2.47 6.59
C ASP A 207 5.64 2.50 7.85
N VAL A 208 4.33 2.62 7.69
CA VAL A 208 3.34 2.83 8.77
C VAL A 208 2.31 1.70 8.87
N GLU A 209 2.23 0.79 7.90
CA GLU A 209 1.15 -0.22 7.85
C GLU A 209 1.35 -1.43 8.78
N ASP A 210 2.54 -1.63 9.35
CA ASP A 210 2.96 -2.92 9.91
C ASP A 210 2.49 -3.22 11.35
N LEU A 211 1.16 -3.37 11.53
CA LEU A 211 0.51 -3.78 12.78
C LEU A 211 -0.68 -4.75 12.58
N GLY A 212 -0.42 -6.04 12.34
CA GLY A 212 -1.54 -7.00 12.33
C GLY A 212 -1.33 -8.48 11.98
N ILE A 213 -0.30 -9.18 12.48
CA ILE A 213 -0.23 -10.66 12.37
C ILE A 213 0.06 -11.32 13.74
N VAL A 214 -0.35 -12.59 13.87
CA VAL A 214 -0.16 -13.53 15.00
C VAL A 214 -1.18 -13.43 16.16
N MET A 215 -2.34 -14.04 15.94
CA MET A 215 -2.97 -14.91 16.95
C MET A 215 -3.52 -16.16 16.28
N LYS A 216 -2.79 -17.27 16.44
CA LYS A 216 -3.23 -18.64 16.08
C LYS A 216 -2.66 -19.61 17.10
N ASP A 217 -3.51 -20.04 18.03
CA ASP A 217 -3.70 -21.44 18.45
C ASP A 217 -4.61 -21.53 19.69
N MET A 218 -5.10 -22.74 19.97
CA MET A 218 -6.02 -23.18 21.04
C MET A 218 -7.53 -23.26 20.65
N PRO A 219 -8.29 -24.21 21.26
CA PRO A 219 -9.25 -25.00 20.48
C PRO A 219 -10.73 -24.60 20.61
N ASN A 220 -11.52 -25.08 19.64
CA ASN A 220 -12.98 -24.97 19.58
C ASN A 220 -13.70 -25.53 20.83
N SER A 221 -14.47 -24.68 21.51
CA SER A 221 -15.59 -25.07 22.37
C SER A 221 -16.85 -24.27 22.01
N LYS A 222 -18.04 -24.86 22.18
CA LYS A 222 -19.31 -24.36 21.61
C LYS A 222 -20.14 -23.51 22.60
N VAL A 223 -21.07 -22.71 22.06
CA VAL A 223 -22.21 -22.05 22.74
C VAL A 223 -21.76 -20.84 23.62
N SER A 224 -22.47 -19.71 23.74
CA SER A 224 -23.89 -19.36 23.47
C SER A 224 -24.08 -17.95 22.89
N LEU A 225 -25.25 -17.69 22.32
CA LEU A 225 -25.77 -16.34 22.09
C LEU A 225 -26.04 -15.62 23.43
N VAL A 226 -25.53 -14.39 23.58
CA VAL A 226 -26.00 -13.39 24.56
C VAL A 226 -26.09 -12.04 23.86
N THR A 227 -27.19 -11.34 24.06
CA THR A 227 -27.49 -10.03 23.44
C THR A 227 -27.00 -8.89 24.32
N GLU A 228 -26.86 -7.70 23.72
CA GLU A 228 -26.62 -6.40 24.37
C GLU A 228 -25.21 -6.18 24.97
N CYS A 229 -24.51 -5.15 24.47
CA CYS A 229 -23.29 -4.64 25.10
C CYS A 229 -23.28 -3.10 24.99
N ARG A 230 -23.76 -2.42 26.04
CA ARG A 230 -23.89 -0.95 26.08
C ARG A 230 -22.56 -0.29 26.48
N CYS A 231 -21.57 -0.32 25.59
CA CYS A 231 -20.29 0.34 25.83
C CYS A 231 -20.45 1.87 25.72
N LYS A 232 -20.64 2.55 26.86
CA LYS A 232 -20.41 3.99 26.98
C LYS A 232 -18.90 4.21 27.06
N LEU A 233 -18.34 4.97 26.13
CA LEU A 233 -16.91 5.27 26.05
C LEU A 233 -16.72 6.72 25.59
N SER A 234 -15.65 7.37 26.05
CA SER A 234 -15.15 8.69 25.63
C SER A 234 -15.18 8.87 24.10
N PRO A 235 -15.42 10.09 23.56
CA PRO A 235 -15.61 10.29 22.13
C PRO A 235 -14.29 10.09 21.36
N ILE A 236 -13.17 9.99 22.09
CA ILE A 236 -11.80 9.73 21.63
C ILE A 236 -11.34 8.30 21.97
N CYS A 237 -12.10 7.51 22.76
CA CYS A 237 -11.72 6.14 23.15
C CYS A 237 -12.33 5.02 22.29
N VAL A 238 -13.33 5.31 21.45
CA VAL A 238 -13.94 4.31 20.54
C VAL A 238 -12.89 3.69 19.57
N PHE A 239 -11.78 4.39 19.34
CA PHE A 239 -10.75 4.11 18.32
C PHE A 239 -9.71 3.02 18.61
N HIS A 240 -9.85 2.22 19.67
CA HIS A 240 -8.82 1.23 20.02
C HIS A 240 -9.26 -0.24 20.06
N LEU A 241 -10.43 -0.55 19.48
CA LEU A 241 -10.84 -1.93 19.26
C LEU A 241 -10.73 -2.32 17.78
N LYS A 242 -9.57 -2.86 17.38
CA LYS A 242 -9.43 -3.62 16.11
C LYS A 242 -10.28 -4.90 16.20
N MET A 243 -11.58 -4.81 15.93
CA MET A 243 -12.46 -5.98 15.84
C MET A 243 -12.17 -6.76 14.57
N LEU A 244 -11.34 -7.81 14.72
CA LEU A 244 -11.34 -8.96 13.82
C LEU A 244 -12.78 -9.47 13.64
N ARG A 245 -13.15 -9.84 12.42
CA ARG A 245 -14.43 -10.48 12.14
C ARG A 245 -14.26 -11.81 11.43
N GLN A 246 -14.70 -12.87 12.11
CA GLN A 246 -15.24 -14.04 11.43
C GLN A 246 -16.74 -13.83 11.15
N ASP A 247 -17.25 -14.64 10.24
CA ASP A 247 -18.64 -14.77 9.81
C ASP A 247 -19.28 -13.63 9.00
N SER A 248 -20.24 -14.07 8.18
CA SER A 248 -20.73 -13.40 6.97
C SER A 248 -22.07 -12.69 7.17
N SER A 249 -22.61 -12.14 6.07
CA SER A 249 -23.99 -11.67 5.87
C SER A 249 -24.48 -10.37 6.53
N TYR A 250 -23.65 -9.56 7.17
CA TYR A 250 -24.01 -8.18 7.54
C TYR A 250 -22.85 -7.21 7.31
N ALA A 251 -22.98 -6.27 6.37
CA ALA A 251 -22.00 -5.22 6.17
C ALA A 251 -22.02 -4.24 7.37
N LYS A 252 -20.88 -4.12 8.06
CA LYS A 252 -20.55 -2.99 8.93
C LYS A 252 -19.28 -2.37 8.35
N SER A 253 -19.35 -1.12 7.91
CA SER A 253 -18.27 -0.46 7.19
C SER A 253 -17.72 0.72 7.98
N GLU A 254 -16.59 0.51 8.65
CA GLU A 254 -15.66 1.57 9.05
C GLU A 254 -14.46 1.54 8.07
N PRO A 255 -14.56 2.14 6.88
CA PRO A 255 -13.42 2.24 5.98
C PRO A 255 -12.47 3.33 6.48
N THR A 256 -11.41 2.96 7.19
CA THR A 256 -10.23 3.84 7.28
C THR A 256 -9.62 3.90 5.88
N CYS A 257 -9.81 5.03 5.19
CA CYS A 257 -9.68 5.11 3.74
C CYS A 257 -8.51 6.00 3.31
N HIS A 258 -7.42 5.36 2.88
CA HIS A 258 -6.32 6.03 2.19
C HIS A 258 -6.59 6.01 0.67
N SER A 259 -6.99 7.16 0.11
CA SER A 259 -7.02 7.45 -1.35
C SER A 259 -7.95 6.62 -2.27
N LEU A 260 -9.13 6.18 -1.82
CA LEU A 260 -10.14 5.63 -2.75
C LEU A 260 -10.55 6.65 -3.84
N PRO A 261 -11.08 6.18 -5.00
CA PRO A 261 -11.59 7.08 -6.03
C PRO A 261 -12.70 8.01 -5.50
N PRO A 262 -12.97 9.18 -6.11
CA PRO A 262 -14.07 10.05 -5.67
C PRO A 262 -15.48 9.45 -5.89
N THR A 263 -15.62 8.35 -6.63
CA THR A 263 -16.92 7.78 -7.04
C THR A 263 -17.67 6.97 -5.97
N PRO A 264 -17.06 6.18 -5.07
CA PRO A 264 -17.81 5.49 -4.01
C PRO A 264 -18.27 6.45 -2.91
N HIS A 265 -17.44 7.45 -2.55
CA HIS A 265 -17.72 8.38 -1.44
C HIS A 265 -19.07 9.11 -1.59
N ARG A 266 -19.40 9.55 -2.81
CA ARG A 266 -20.65 10.25 -3.13
C ARG A 266 -21.90 9.35 -3.07
N ASN A 267 -21.73 8.02 -3.12
CA ASN A 267 -22.82 7.05 -3.08
C ASN A 267 -22.83 6.21 -1.78
N LEU A 268 -22.10 6.64 -0.74
CA LEU A 268 -22.23 6.05 0.59
C LEU A 268 -23.58 6.42 1.22
N GLU A 269 -24.30 5.42 1.72
CA GLU A 269 -25.45 5.59 2.62
C GLU A 269 -25.09 6.46 3.85
N PRO A 270 -26.07 6.99 4.60
CA PRO A 270 -25.78 7.77 5.80
C PRO A 270 -25.08 6.93 6.88
N VAL A 271 -23.81 7.25 7.14
CA VAL A 271 -23.00 6.67 8.22
C VAL A 271 -22.96 7.61 9.42
N THR A 272 -22.71 7.06 10.62
CA THR A 272 -22.69 7.86 11.86
C THR A 272 -21.48 8.78 11.97
N GLN A 273 -20.35 8.40 11.35
CA GLN A 273 -19.10 9.14 11.34
C GLN A 273 -18.22 8.60 10.20
N LEU A 274 -17.64 9.47 9.36
CA LEU A 274 -16.76 9.09 8.24
C LEU A 274 -15.36 9.65 8.46
N TYR A 275 -14.34 8.78 8.32
CA TYR A 275 -12.94 9.12 8.51
C TYR A 275 -12.18 9.19 7.20
N VAL A 276 -11.27 10.16 7.12
CA VAL A 276 -10.13 10.15 6.22
C VAL A 276 -8.87 10.33 7.06
N SER A 277 -7.85 9.48 6.82
CA SER A 277 -6.53 9.67 7.41
C SER A 277 -5.81 10.77 6.64
N VAL A 278 -5.14 11.67 7.35
CA VAL A 278 -4.37 12.78 6.77
C VAL A 278 -2.99 12.77 7.44
N ASP A 279 -2.18 11.80 7.03
CA ASP A 279 -0.86 11.52 7.63
C ASP A 279 0.28 12.35 7.01
N ALA A 280 -0.02 13.07 5.92
CA ALA A 280 0.86 14.02 5.24
C ALA A 280 0.08 15.19 4.63
N SER A 281 0.72 16.35 4.49
CA SER A 281 0.07 17.60 4.06
C SER A 281 0.52 18.13 2.68
N SER A 282 1.42 17.44 1.98
CA SER A 282 1.79 17.75 0.58
C SER A 282 1.87 16.48 -0.27
N GLU A 283 1.78 16.64 -1.60
CA GLU A 283 1.98 15.55 -2.57
C GLU A 283 3.30 14.79 -2.35
N ARG A 284 4.37 15.51 -2.00
CA ARG A 284 5.71 14.94 -1.74
C ARG A 284 5.77 14.20 -0.40
N SER A 285 5.19 14.75 0.66
CA SER A 285 5.16 14.08 1.97
C SER A 285 4.22 12.87 1.94
N LEU A 286 3.10 12.94 1.22
CA LEU A 286 2.17 11.82 1.04
C LEU A 286 2.77 10.70 0.18
N LYS A 287 3.46 11.01 -0.95
CA LYS A 287 4.17 9.97 -1.72
C LYS A 287 5.26 9.27 -0.90
N ARG A 288 5.93 10.00 0.00
CA ARG A 288 6.98 9.48 0.89
C ARG A 288 6.43 8.58 2.01
N ILE A 289 5.25 8.88 2.55
CA ILE A 289 4.67 8.21 3.73
C ILE A 289 3.72 7.08 3.33
N ASP A 290 2.70 7.36 2.52
CA ASP A 290 1.64 6.40 2.15
C ASP A 290 2.04 5.46 0.98
N ARG A 291 3.16 5.72 0.31
CA ARG A 291 3.68 4.96 -0.86
C ARG A 291 2.58 4.56 -1.88
N PRO A 292 1.78 5.52 -2.38
CA PRO A 292 0.50 5.22 -3.01
C PRO A 292 0.61 4.69 -4.46
N LEU A 293 -0.05 3.56 -4.72
CA LEU A 293 0.05 2.76 -5.96
C LEU A 293 -0.45 3.42 -7.27
N PHE A 294 -1.02 4.63 -7.21
CA PHE A 294 -1.68 5.28 -8.34
C PHE A 294 -1.06 6.65 -8.63
N LYS A 295 -0.66 6.91 -9.89
CA LYS A 295 -0.04 8.19 -10.29
C LYS A 295 -0.89 9.43 -9.97
N ASP A 296 -2.21 9.29 -9.88
CA ASP A 296 -3.17 10.36 -9.56
C ASP A 296 -3.61 10.34 -8.07
N PHE A 297 -2.81 9.74 -7.17
CA PHE A 297 -3.08 9.67 -5.73
C PHE A 297 -3.41 11.03 -5.09
N TRP A 298 -2.68 12.09 -5.42
CA TRP A 298 -2.85 13.40 -4.78
C TRP A 298 -4.16 14.07 -5.21
N SER A 299 -4.52 14.00 -6.49
CA SER A 299 -5.80 14.55 -6.96
C SER A 299 -7.00 13.70 -6.50
N ARG A 300 -6.83 12.38 -6.32
CA ARG A 300 -7.81 11.52 -5.62
C ARG A 300 -7.97 11.93 -4.17
N PHE A 301 -6.87 12.14 -3.45
CA PHE A 301 -6.86 12.54 -2.06
C PHE A 301 -7.57 13.89 -1.87
N LEU A 302 -7.17 14.94 -2.58
CA LEU A 302 -7.84 16.25 -2.54
C LEU A 302 -9.32 16.16 -2.94
N GLY A 303 -9.65 15.34 -3.95
CA GLY A 303 -11.04 15.07 -4.34
C GLY A 303 -11.85 14.33 -3.27
N SER A 304 -11.22 13.49 -2.46
CA SER A 304 -11.86 12.84 -1.31
C SER A 304 -12.12 13.84 -0.18
N LEU A 305 -11.19 14.76 0.11
CA LEU A 305 -11.39 15.84 1.09
C LEU A 305 -12.59 16.72 0.73
N GLN A 306 -12.70 17.08 -0.56
CA GLN A 306 -13.87 17.79 -1.10
C GLN A 306 -15.15 16.96 -1.00
N ALA A 307 -15.12 15.67 -1.34
CA ALA A 307 -16.30 14.79 -1.25
C ALA A 307 -16.76 14.53 0.18
N LEU A 308 -15.88 14.61 1.19
CA LEU A 308 -16.29 14.60 2.60
C LEU A 308 -17.14 15.85 2.92
N SER A 309 -16.75 17.05 2.47
CA SER A 309 -17.55 18.28 2.70
C SER A 309 -19.00 18.19 2.18
N GLU A 310 -19.23 17.39 1.15
CA GLU A 310 -20.55 17.15 0.54
C GLU A 310 -21.41 16.11 1.29
N LYS A 311 -20.83 15.34 2.22
CA LYS A 311 -21.47 14.14 2.81
C LYS A 311 -22.64 14.44 3.73
N GLY A 312 -22.66 15.61 4.39
CA GLY A 312 -23.71 16.06 5.31
C GLY A 312 -23.76 15.35 6.67
N GLN A 313 -23.57 14.03 6.71
CA GLN A 313 -23.28 13.29 7.95
C GLN A 313 -21.85 13.58 8.42
N ARG A 314 -21.57 13.22 9.68
CA ARG A 314 -20.36 13.64 10.38
C ARG A 314 -19.07 13.18 9.72
N THR A 315 -18.13 14.10 9.56
CA THR A 315 -16.83 13.92 8.91
C THR A 315 -15.68 14.25 9.84
N VAL A 316 -14.62 13.45 9.81
CA VAL A 316 -13.45 13.62 10.69
C VAL A 316 -12.17 13.38 9.91
N TYR A 317 -11.21 14.31 10.03
CA TYR A 317 -9.84 14.10 9.57
C TYR A 317 -9.03 13.56 10.74
N ARG A 318 -8.34 12.44 10.57
CA ARG A 318 -7.42 11.91 11.59
C ARG A 318 -5.97 12.14 11.16
N LEU A 319 -5.26 12.97 11.91
CA LEU A 319 -3.86 13.33 11.67
C LEU A 319 -2.97 12.56 12.64
N THR A 320 -2.08 11.71 12.12
CA THR A 320 -1.08 11.02 12.94
C THR A 320 0.14 11.91 13.12
N LEU A 321 0.34 12.43 14.33
CA LEU A 321 1.46 13.33 14.63
C LEU A 321 2.73 12.53 14.96
N VAL A 322 3.72 12.61 14.06
CA VAL A 322 5.07 12.07 14.22
C VAL A 322 6.04 13.22 14.52
N LYS A 323 6.83 13.07 15.59
CA LYS A 323 7.77 14.10 16.06
C LYS A 323 8.95 14.26 15.10
N ALA A 324 9.34 15.53 14.88
CA ALA A 324 10.33 15.98 13.90
C ALA A 324 10.02 15.66 12.42
N TRP A 325 8.78 15.23 12.11
CA TRP A 325 8.36 14.83 10.76
C TRP A 325 7.23 15.69 10.21
N ASN A 326 6.20 15.97 11.02
CA ASN A 326 4.96 16.62 10.57
C ASN A 326 4.81 18.06 11.11
N VAL A 327 5.74 18.54 11.93
CA VAL A 327 5.64 19.82 12.66
C VAL A 327 5.82 21.03 11.73
N ASP A 328 6.77 20.95 10.79
CA ASP A 328 7.10 22.06 9.88
C ASP A 328 6.06 22.26 8.76
N GLU A 329 5.17 21.30 8.52
CA GLU A 329 4.13 21.36 7.47
C GLU A 329 2.76 21.85 7.99
N ILE A 330 2.68 22.44 9.21
CA ILE A 330 1.42 22.83 9.87
C ILE A 330 0.53 23.77 9.05
N GLN A 331 1.13 24.70 8.28
CA GLN A 331 0.40 25.61 7.39
C GLN A 331 -0.33 24.84 6.27
N ALA A 332 0.30 23.80 5.72
CA ALA A 332 -0.30 22.96 4.68
C ALA A 332 -1.41 22.04 5.24
N TYR A 333 -1.30 21.59 6.49
CA TYR A 333 -2.43 20.94 7.18
C TYR A 333 -3.63 21.89 7.32
N ALA A 334 -3.41 23.16 7.67
CA ALA A 334 -4.47 24.16 7.74
C ALA A 334 -5.11 24.43 6.36
N GLU A 335 -4.34 24.39 5.27
CA GLU A 335 -4.86 24.48 3.89
C GLU A 335 -5.73 23.27 3.52
N LEU A 336 -5.32 22.04 3.86
CA LEU A 336 -6.13 20.83 3.61
C LEU A 336 -7.43 20.81 4.42
N VAL A 337 -7.40 21.24 5.68
CA VAL A 337 -8.63 21.45 6.48
C VAL A 337 -9.51 22.53 5.85
N THR A 338 -8.91 23.64 5.40
CA THR A 338 -9.65 24.73 4.77
C THR A 338 -10.36 24.29 3.48
N LEU A 339 -9.76 23.36 2.73
CA LEU A 339 -10.28 22.81 1.47
C LEU A 339 -11.56 22.00 1.63
N GLY A 340 -11.68 21.17 2.67
CA GLY A 340 -12.78 20.19 2.81
C GLY A 340 -13.59 20.29 4.10
N GLN A 341 -13.28 21.24 5.00
CA GLN A 341 -14.11 21.67 6.13
C GLN A 341 -14.79 20.54 6.93
N PRO A 342 -14.03 19.61 7.54
CA PRO A 342 -14.60 18.51 8.32
C PRO A 342 -15.33 19.01 9.57
N ASP A 343 -16.22 18.19 10.12
CA ASP A 343 -16.86 18.50 11.41
C ASP A 343 -15.85 18.52 12.56
N PHE A 344 -14.86 17.62 12.51
CA PHE A 344 -13.84 17.43 13.55
C PHE A 344 -12.46 17.11 12.95
N ILE A 345 -11.42 17.40 13.73
CA ILE A 345 -10.03 17.04 13.42
C ILE A 345 -9.47 16.32 14.65
N GLU A 346 -9.25 15.02 14.53
CA GLU A 346 -8.61 14.19 15.55
C GLU A 346 -7.10 14.22 15.31
N VAL A 347 -6.34 14.78 16.24
CA VAL A 347 -4.86 14.79 16.16
C VAL A 347 -4.31 13.87 17.22
N LYS A 348 -3.57 12.85 16.78
CA LYS A 348 -3.13 11.72 17.62
C LYS A 348 -1.64 11.48 17.48
N GLY A 349 -0.92 11.54 18.60
CA GLY A 349 0.51 11.22 18.61
C GLY A 349 0.76 9.75 18.26
N VAL A 350 1.74 9.50 17.39
CA VAL A 350 2.13 8.13 17.01
C VAL A 350 2.54 7.32 18.24
N THR A 351 2.15 6.04 18.29
CA THR A 351 2.53 5.11 19.36
C THR A 351 3.46 4.05 18.81
N TYR A 352 4.67 3.99 19.35
CA TYR A 352 5.67 2.98 18.97
C TYR A 352 5.29 1.60 19.50
N CYS A 353 5.43 0.58 18.66
CA CYS A 353 4.91 -0.77 18.94
C CYS A 353 5.96 -1.90 18.87
N GLY A 354 7.23 -1.60 18.57
CA GLY A 354 8.32 -2.57 18.63
C GLY A 354 9.28 -2.56 17.44
N GLU A 355 10.35 -3.33 17.56
CA GLU A 355 11.46 -3.41 16.60
C GLU A 355 11.14 -4.39 15.47
N GLY A 356 10.39 -3.91 14.47
CA GLY A 356 10.39 -4.52 13.13
C GLY A 356 11.51 -3.91 12.30
N GLY A 357 12.44 -4.72 11.77
CA GLY A 357 13.69 -4.29 11.13
C GLY A 357 13.57 -3.44 9.84
N ALA A 358 12.35 -3.04 9.45
CA ALA A 358 12.08 -2.13 8.34
C ALA A 358 11.67 -0.71 8.79
N ASN A 359 11.36 -0.50 10.08
CA ASN A 359 10.74 0.73 10.58
C ASN A 359 11.75 1.64 11.30
N SER A 360 12.09 2.78 10.69
CA SER A 360 12.90 3.84 11.32
C SER A 360 12.11 4.79 12.25
N LEU A 361 10.86 4.44 12.59
CA LEU A 361 10.12 5.06 13.69
C LEU A 361 10.73 4.60 15.01
N THR A 362 11.39 5.49 15.74
CA THR A 362 11.96 5.20 17.07
C THR A 362 11.08 5.72 18.19
N MET A 363 11.39 5.34 19.44
CA MET A 363 10.80 5.98 20.63
C MET A 363 11.02 7.51 20.70
N ALA A 364 12.00 8.07 19.99
CA ALA A 364 12.22 9.52 19.92
C ALA A 364 11.23 10.24 18.98
N ASN A 365 10.55 9.50 18.10
CA ASN A 365 9.54 10.02 17.17
C ASN A 365 8.12 10.06 17.78
N VAL A 366 7.93 9.46 18.96
CA VAL A 366 6.69 9.54 19.75
C VAL A 366 6.62 10.91 20.44
N PRO A 367 5.62 11.76 20.12
CA PRO A 367 5.46 13.05 20.81
C PRO A 367 4.90 12.86 22.22
N TRP A 368 5.34 13.68 23.18
CA TRP A 368 4.67 13.78 24.48
C TRP A 368 3.33 14.51 24.33
N HIS A 369 2.41 14.31 25.29
CA HIS A 369 1.07 14.91 25.19
C HIS A 369 1.10 16.44 25.12
N GLU A 370 1.99 17.09 25.87
CA GLU A 370 2.23 18.54 25.80
C GLU A 370 2.68 19.01 24.41
N GLU A 371 3.38 18.16 23.65
CA GLU A 371 3.80 18.45 22.27
C GLU A 371 2.63 18.30 21.29
N VAL A 372 1.73 17.33 21.52
CA VAL A 372 0.47 17.22 20.75
C VAL A 372 -0.46 18.40 21.06
N VAL A 373 -0.59 18.80 22.33
CA VAL A 373 -1.34 20.00 22.73
C VAL A 373 -0.78 21.24 22.03
N SER A 374 0.53 21.46 22.06
CA SER A 374 1.16 22.63 21.43
C SER A 374 0.95 22.66 19.90
N PHE A 375 1.11 21.52 19.21
CA PHE A 375 0.81 21.42 17.77
C PHE A 375 -0.66 21.75 17.48
N VAL A 376 -1.59 21.22 18.28
CA VAL A 376 -3.04 21.42 18.10
C VAL A 376 -3.48 22.84 18.40
N THR A 377 -2.88 23.52 19.39
CA THR A 377 -3.08 24.95 19.62
C THR A 377 -2.65 25.77 18.42
N HIS A 378 -1.43 25.59 17.91
CA HIS A 378 -0.96 26.32 16.72
C HIS A 378 -1.80 26.02 15.47
N LEU A 379 -2.35 24.81 15.34
CA LEU A 379 -3.26 24.46 14.26
C LEU A 379 -4.63 25.15 14.41
N ALA A 380 -5.13 25.30 15.63
CA ALA A 380 -6.35 26.07 15.91
C ALA A 380 -6.17 27.57 15.62
N ASP A 381 -5.02 28.15 15.95
CA ASP A 381 -4.69 29.56 15.67
C ASP A 381 -4.74 29.90 14.16
N LEU A 382 -4.50 28.90 13.30
CA LEU A 382 -4.60 29.01 11.83
C LEU A 382 -6.02 28.75 11.28
N LEU A 383 -6.95 28.28 12.11
CA LEU A 383 -8.25 27.74 11.70
C LEU A 383 -9.40 28.46 12.44
N PRO A 384 -9.81 29.68 12.02
CA PRO A 384 -10.70 30.56 12.79
C PRO A 384 -12.12 30.02 13.03
N ASN A 385 -12.52 28.93 12.36
CA ASN A 385 -13.81 28.25 12.56
C ASN A 385 -13.68 26.98 13.45
N TYR A 386 -12.50 26.70 14.01
CA TYR A 386 -12.22 25.50 14.79
C TYR A 386 -11.62 25.86 16.15
N GLU A 387 -11.98 25.08 17.16
CA GLU A 387 -11.45 25.22 18.52
C GLU A 387 -11.20 23.84 19.14
N ILE A 388 -10.33 23.77 20.16
CA ILE A 388 -10.12 22.54 20.93
C ILE A 388 -11.36 22.26 21.77
N ALA A 389 -12.06 21.16 21.48
CA ALA A 389 -13.26 20.75 22.22
C ALA A 389 -12.96 19.67 23.27
N CYS A 390 -12.10 18.70 22.93
CA CYS A 390 -11.84 17.53 23.77
C CYS A 390 -10.36 17.13 23.73
N GLU A 391 -9.92 16.42 24.76
CA GLU A 391 -8.62 15.74 24.81
C GLU A 391 -8.80 14.30 25.29
N HIS A 392 -7.80 13.45 25.06
CA HIS A 392 -7.60 12.23 25.82
C HIS A 392 -6.10 11.96 26.02
N ALA A 393 -5.59 12.41 27.16
CA ALA A 393 -4.16 12.36 27.48
C ALA A 393 -3.60 10.92 27.53
N HIS A 394 -4.42 9.92 27.85
CA HIS A 394 -3.95 8.53 27.91
C HIS A 394 -3.72 7.92 26.52
N SER A 395 -4.56 8.25 25.52
CA SER A 395 -4.36 7.85 24.11
C SER A 395 -3.56 8.87 23.29
N ASN A 396 -2.96 9.86 23.96
CA ASN A 396 -2.15 10.93 23.36
C ASN A 396 -2.84 11.68 22.22
N CYS A 397 -4.09 12.10 22.45
CA CYS A 397 -4.98 12.57 21.39
C CYS A 397 -5.73 13.85 21.78
N LEU A 398 -6.04 14.72 20.82
CA LEU A 398 -6.94 15.86 20.96
C LEU A 398 -7.97 15.90 19.82
N LEU A 399 -9.06 16.63 20.04
CA LEU A 399 -10.14 16.85 19.08
C LEU A 399 -10.40 18.35 18.90
N LEU A 400 -10.07 18.88 17.72
CA LEU A 400 -10.64 20.14 17.25
C LEU A 400 -12.05 19.89 16.73
N ALA A 401 -12.96 20.84 16.96
CA ALA A 401 -14.33 20.80 16.45
C ALA A 401 -14.66 22.10 15.72
N HIS A 402 -15.41 22.02 14.62
CA HIS A 402 -15.96 23.20 13.97
C HIS A 402 -16.94 23.91 14.93
N THR A 403 -16.84 25.23 15.06
CA THR A 403 -17.57 26.03 16.09
C THR A 403 -19.09 25.96 15.98
N ARG A 404 -19.65 25.42 14.88
CA ARG A 404 -21.08 25.04 14.77
C ARG A 404 -21.54 24.08 15.87
N PHE A 405 -20.64 23.23 16.36
CA PHE A 405 -20.91 22.34 17.50
C PHE A 405 -20.82 23.05 18.87
N LYS A 406 -20.60 24.36 18.93
CA LYS A 406 -20.51 25.14 20.17
C LYS A 406 -21.77 25.99 20.37
N ARG A 407 -22.79 25.40 20.98
CA ARG A 407 -24.11 26.01 21.18
C ARG A 407 -24.18 26.62 22.58
N ASP A 408 -24.41 27.94 22.67
CA ASP A 408 -24.41 28.72 23.92
C ASP A 408 -23.16 28.52 24.79
N GLY A 409 -22.00 28.36 24.16
CA GLY A 409 -20.71 28.09 24.81
C GLY A 409 -20.49 26.61 25.21
N VAL A 410 -21.52 25.77 25.14
CA VAL A 410 -21.44 24.32 25.41
C VAL A 410 -21.05 23.58 24.14
N TRP A 411 -20.11 22.64 24.23
CA TRP A 411 -19.75 21.76 23.13
C TRP A 411 -20.75 20.62 22.94
N TRP A 412 -21.12 20.33 21.69
CA TRP A 412 -22.01 19.25 21.26
C TRP A 412 -21.28 18.25 20.35
N THR A 413 -20.09 17.79 20.75
CA THR A 413 -19.28 16.86 19.96
C THR A 413 -19.70 15.41 20.11
N TRP A 414 -20.58 15.08 21.06
CA TRP A 414 -21.01 13.70 21.30
C TRP A 414 -21.99 13.21 20.22
N ILE A 415 -22.18 11.88 20.12
CA ILE A 415 -23.12 11.22 19.22
C ILE A 415 -24.34 10.75 20.00
N ASP A 416 -25.52 11.25 19.66
CA ASP A 416 -26.78 10.60 20.03
C ASP A 416 -27.08 9.46 19.05
N TYR A 417 -26.70 8.25 19.44
CA TYR A 417 -26.90 7.07 18.61
C TYR A 417 -28.38 6.73 18.42
N ASP A 418 -29.25 6.93 19.43
CA ASP A 418 -30.67 6.61 19.31
C ASP A 418 -31.36 7.58 18.33
N ARG A 419 -30.96 8.85 18.38
CA ARG A 419 -31.36 9.88 17.40
C ARG A 419 -30.82 9.57 16.00
N PHE A 420 -29.56 9.16 15.86
CA PHE A 420 -29.00 8.74 14.56
C PHE A 420 -29.79 7.58 13.94
N HIS A 421 -30.06 6.52 14.70
CA HIS A 421 -30.83 5.37 14.19
C HIS A 421 -32.26 5.76 13.80
N THR A 422 -32.88 6.70 14.53
CA THR A 422 -34.19 7.27 14.15
C THR A 422 -34.12 7.99 12.80
N LEU A 423 -33.12 8.86 12.60
CA LEU A 423 -32.94 9.62 11.37
C LEU A 423 -32.58 8.74 10.17
N TYR A 424 -31.78 7.68 10.37
CA TYR A 424 -31.47 6.69 9.35
C TYR A 424 -32.73 5.92 8.93
N GLN A 425 -33.60 5.52 9.87
CA GLN A 425 -34.89 4.89 9.54
C GLN A 425 -35.83 5.84 8.78
N GLU A 426 -35.85 7.14 9.10
CA GLU A 426 -36.59 8.16 8.35
C GLU A 426 -36.01 8.38 6.93
N HIS A 427 -34.70 8.26 6.74
CA HIS A 427 -34.05 8.30 5.43
C HIS A 427 -34.44 7.10 4.57
N GLU A 428 -34.24 5.89 5.09
CA GLU A 428 -34.55 4.63 4.40
C GLU A 428 -36.03 4.53 4.02
N SER A 429 -36.94 4.80 4.97
CA SER A 429 -38.39 4.73 4.73
C SER A 429 -38.92 5.77 3.74
N THR A 430 -38.13 6.81 3.43
CA THR A 430 -38.46 7.82 2.42
C THR A 430 -37.66 7.67 1.11
N GLY A 431 -36.90 6.58 0.95
CA GLY A 431 -36.07 6.35 -0.24
C GLY A 431 -35.00 7.42 -0.45
N GLY A 432 -34.47 7.95 0.65
CA GLY A 432 -33.48 9.02 0.67
C GLY A 432 -34.02 10.45 0.53
N LEU A 433 -35.34 10.65 0.34
CA LEU A 433 -35.94 11.99 0.22
C LEU A 433 -35.75 12.85 1.47
N ARG A 434 -35.71 12.24 2.66
CA ARG A 434 -35.41 12.93 3.92
C ARG A 434 -33.96 12.72 4.30
N THR A 435 -33.16 13.78 4.19
CA THR A 435 -31.75 13.79 4.62
C THR A 435 -31.61 14.33 6.05
N PHE A 436 -30.43 14.16 6.63
CA PHE A 436 -30.07 14.68 7.95
C PHE A 436 -28.57 14.97 8.03
N SER A 437 -28.21 15.90 8.92
CA SER A 437 -26.85 16.42 9.11
C SER A 437 -26.17 15.85 10.36
N ALA A 438 -24.86 16.06 10.47
CA ALA A 438 -24.07 15.80 11.69
C ALA A 438 -24.61 16.51 12.95
N GLU A 439 -25.37 17.59 12.78
CA GLU A 439 -25.94 18.40 13.87
C GLU A 439 -27.28 17.87 14.41
N ASP A 440 -28.00 17.05 13.63
CA ASP A 440 -29.33 16.51 13.98
C ASP A 440 -29.28 15.36 15.00
N TYR A 441 -28.10 14.75 15.17
CA TYR A 441 -27.77 13.71 16.15
C TYR A 441 -26.53 14.07 17.01
N ALA A 442 -26.19 15.35 17.07
CA ALA A 442 -25.20 15.87 18.02
C ALA A 442 -25.78 15.87 19.44
N ALA A 443 -24.96 15.48 20.42
CA ALA A 443 -25.31 15.51 21.85
C ALA A 443 -24.28 16.31 22.67
N PRO A 444 -24.64 16.84 23.86
CA PRO A 444 -23.71 17.57 24.72
C PRO A 444 -22.49 16.74 25.10
N THR A 445 -21.33 17.39 25.07
CA THR A 445 -20.04 16.78 25.39
C THR A 445 -19.92 16.57 26.90
N PRO A 446 -19.61 15.37 27.39
CA PRO A 446 -19.41 15.14 28.82
C PRO A 446 -18.27 15.99 29.39
N VAL A 447 -18.47 16.53 30.58
CA VAL A 447 -17.55 17.50 31.21
C VAL A 447 -16.13 16.95 31.38
N TRP A 448 -15.99 15.64 31.59
CA TRP A 448 -14.71 14.93 31.72
C TRP A 448 -13.99 14.64 30.39
N ALA A 449 -14.69 14.81 29.25
CA ALA A 449 -14.12 14.71 27.91
C ALA A 449 -13.59 16.05 27.39
N LEU A 450 -13.99 17.17 28.01
CA LEU A 450 -13.57 18.51 27.63
C LEU A 450 -12.06 18.71 27.82
N PHE A 451 -11.45 19.50 26.94
CA PHE A 451 -10.07 19.95 27.09
C PHE A 451 -9.88 20.80 28.36
N GLY A 452 -8.82 20.54 29.12
CA GLY A 452 -8.56 21.18 30.41
C GLY A 452 -9.38 20.59 31.57
N SER A 453 -10.07 19.47 31.37
CA SER A 453 -10.80 18.77 32.44
C SER A 453 -9.84 17.99 33.35
N SER A 454 -10.16 17.87 34.64
CA SER A 454 -9.32 17.12 35.60
C SER A 454 -9.21 15.62 35.30
N GLY A 455 -10.10 15.07 34.48
CA GLY A 455 -10.00 13.70 33.94
C GLY A 455 -9.08 13.57 32.73
N GLN A 456 -8.72 14.68 32.06
CA GLN A 456 -7.96 14.72 30.81
C GLN A 456 -8.50 13.76 29.74
N GLY A 457 -9.83 13.72 29.59
CA GLY A 457 -10.54 12.86 28.64
C GLY A 457 -10.89 11.44 29.12
N PHE A 458 -10.35 11.01 30.25
CA PHE A 458 -10.51 9.66 30.78
C PHE A 458 -11.91 9.48 31.39
N ASP A 459 -12.65 8.46 30.98
CA ASP A 459 -14.04 8.25 31.43
C ASP A 459 -14.06 7.89 32.94
N PRO A 460 -14.83 8.61 33.79
CA PRO A 460 -14.95 8.30 35.21
C PRO A 460 -15.52 6.90 35.54
N VAL A 461 -16.07 6.19 34.57
CA VAL A 461 -16.51 4.78 34.69
C VAL A 461 -15.35 3.80 34.50
N GLU A 462 -14.27 4.20 33.82
CA GLU A 462 -13.09 3.36 33.59
C GLU A 462 -12.10 3.37 34.77
N THR A 463 -11.26 2.34 34.85
CA THR A 463 -10.23 2.22 35.89
C THR A 463 -8.84 2.52 35.32
N ARG A 464 -8.25 3.67 35.70
CA ARG A 464 -6.91 4.08 35.23
C ARG A 464 -5.80 3.23 35.86
N HIS A 465 -5.28 2.27 35.11
CA HIS A 465 -4.21 1.36 35.55
C HIS A 465 -2.81 2.02 35.49
N LEU A 466 -2.40 2.64 36.59
CA LEU A 466 -1.04 3.19 36.75
C LEU A 466 0.01 2.09 36.94
N ARG A 467 1.16 2.19 36.27
CA ARG A 467 2.33 1.32 36.51
C ARG A 467 2.85 1.50 37.94
N ARG A 468 3.22 0.39 38.61
CA ARG A 468 3.80 0.39 39.96
C ARG A 468 4.97 1.38 40.05
N GLY A 469 4.98 2.23 41.07
CA GLY A 469 6.06 3.18 41.35
C GLY A 469 5.68 4.66 41.24
N LYS A 470 4.68 5.01 40.42
CA LYS A 470 4.05 6.34 40.52
C LYS A 470 3.04 6.34 41.69
N PRO A 471 3.01 7.38 42.55
CA PRO A 471 1.94 7.52 43.53
C PRO A 471 0.59 7.68 42.79
N LYS A 472 -0.50 7.32 43.46
CA LYS A 472 -1.81 7.85 43.06
C LYS A 472 -1.76 9.35 43.33
N ASP A 473 -1.96 10.17 42.31
CA ASP A 473 -2.37 11.53 42.58
C ASP A 473 -3.79 11.48 43.16
N ILE A 474 -3.98 12.15 44.29
CA ILE A 474 -5.26 12.25 45.01
C ILE A 474 -5.73 13.72 45.01
N SER A 475 -5.00 14.60 44.32
CA SER A 475 -5.27 16.02 44.17
C SER A 475 -6.38 16.26 43.15
N GLY A 476 -7.62 15.95 43.55
CA GLY A 476 -8.81 16.49 42.89
C GLY A 476 -9.04 17.94 43.29
N CYS A 477 -8.18 18.86 42.82
CA CYS A 477 -8.28 20.32 42.99
C CYS A 477 -7.76 21.02 41.73
#